data_AF-A0A349HQ42-F1
#
_entry.id   AF-A0A349HQ42-F1
#
_cell.length_a   1.000
_cell.length_b   1.000
_cell.length_c   1.000
_cell.angle_alpha   90.00
_cell.angle_beta   90.00
_cell.angle_gamma   90.00
#
_symmetry.space_group_name_H-M   'P 1'
#
loop_
_entity.id
_entity.type
_entity.pdbx_description
1 polymer ?
#
loop_
_entity_poly.entity_id
_entity_poly.type
_entity_poly.pdbx_seq_one_letter_code
_entity_poly.pdbx_strand_id
1 'polypeptide(L)'
;MTKCLVCNQEIKETKVCPHCGNSNLAIFEKNKINYKGKQYSLRKWYLFLTPHLTKGKEQIIAKHRDEKISYDYLHSIFLRNCWEHTFLGLILPSVLFFVIACVNIVIPIIGLDKVNIIIDGSKENVEYFLYFLGSLCFIFFIGVFYLWAIKKQKCYIAIVRKQTRYVHITREKYNEIIKDFNSLRNKDEQGEI
;
A
#
# COMPACT_ATOMS: atom_id res chain seq x y z
N MET A 1 21.80 7.11 7.01
CA MET A 1 20.98 7.93 7.92
C MET A 1 20.51 7.05 9.06
N THR A 2 20.75 7.41 10.31
CA THR A 2 20.34 6.58 11.46
C THR A 2 19.14 7.21 12.13
N LYS A 3 18.14 6.40 12.48
CA LYS A 3 16.91 6.88 13.11
C LYS A 3 16.63 6.09 14.38
N CYS A 4 16.29 6.80 15.46
CA CYS A 4 15.78 6.17 16.66
C CYS A 4 14.32 5.78 16.44
N LEU A 5 13.99 4.49 16.62
CA LEU A 5 12.62 4.02 16.45
C LEU A 5 11.74 4.40 17.65
N VAL A 6 12.32 4.75 18.79
CA VAL A 6 11.60 5.07 20.04
C VAL A 6 11.16 6.52 20.07
N CYS A 7 12.07 7.47 19.84
CA CYS A 7 11.73 8.90 19.84
C CYS A 7 11.54 9.48 18.42
N ASN A 8 11.62 8.62 17.40
CA ASN A 8 11.43 8.98 15.99
C ASN A 8 12.42 10.04 15.44
N GLN A 9 13.49 10.36 16.17
CA GLN A 9 14.49 11.37 15.79
C GLN A 9 15.57 10.79 14.88
N GLU A 10 16.03 11.61 13.94
CA GLU A 10 17.21 11.32 13.12
C GLU A 10 18.48 11.69 13.89
N ILE A 11 19.46 10.79 13.87
CA ILE A 11 20.68 10.93 14.65
C ILE A 11 21.89 10.56 13.80
N LYS A 12 23.05 11.12 14.17
CA LYS A 12 24.35 10.65 13.66
C LYS A 12 24.61 9.23 14.16
N GLU A 13 25.46 8.48 13.48
CA GLU A 13 25.75 7.09 13.82
C GLU A 13 26.32 6.97 15.25
N THR A 14 25.46 6.55 16.17
CA THR A 14 25.78 6.29 17.57
C THR A 14 25.21 4.94 17.99
N LYS A 15 25.76 4.33 19.05
CA LYS A 15 25.23 3.07 19.61
C LYS A 15 23.93 3.25 20.39
N VAL A 16 23.66 4.47 20.85
CA VAL A 16 22.53 4.85 21.69
C VAL A 16 21.99 6.20 21.21
N CYS A 17 20.67 6.38 21.26
CA CYS A 17 20.04 7.65 20.92
C CYS A 17 20.43 8.74 21.94
N PRO A 18 20.98 9.89 21.51
CA PRO A 18 21.30 11.01 22.40
C PRO A 18 20.06 11.70 23.01
N HIS A 19 18.88 11.54 22.41
CA HIS A 19 17.66 12.20 22.88
C HIS A 19 16.91 11.41 23.96
N CYS A 20 16.85 10.08 23.84
CA CYS A 20 16.04 9.23 24.73
C CYS A 20 16.83 8.12 25.42
N GLY A 21 18.15 8.03 25.20
CA GLY A 21 19.01 7.01 25.82
C GLY A 21 18.75 5.57 25.34
N ASN A 22 17.92 5.37 24.32
CA ASN A 22 17.53 4.04 23.86
C ASN A 22 18.44 3.52 22.73
N SER A 23 18.70 2.21 22.72
CA SER A 23 19.51 1.53 21.70
C SER A 23 18.70 1.01 20.50
N ASN A 24 17.37 1.21 20.49
CA ASN A 24 16.52 0.78 19.39
C ASN A 24 16.65 1.70 18.16
N LEU A 25 17.68 1.46 17.36
CA LEU A 25 18.08 2.26 16.22
C LEU A 25 17.95 1.47 14.92
N ALA A 26 17.51 2.12 13.85
CA ALA A 26 17.52 1.59 12.50
C ALA A 26 18.42 2.46 11.61
N ILE A 27 19.30 1.81 10.85
CA ILE A 27 20.22 2.47 9.91
C ILE A 27 19.64 2.35 8.51
N PHE A 28 19.25 3.49 7.94
CA PHE A 28 18.72 3.62 6.59
C PHE A 28 19.85 3.92 5.61
N GLU A 29 20.10 2.97 4.73
CA GLU A 29 20.93 3.08 3.53
C GLU A 29 20.00 3.15 2.30
N LYS A 30 20.46 3.68 1.16
CA LYS A 30 19.63 4.01 -0.02
C LYS A 30 18.47 3.04 -0.28
N ASN A 31 18.73 1.72 -0.30
CA ASN A 31 17.71 0.69 -0.57
C ASN A 31 17.58 -0.36 0.54
N LYS A 32 18.27 -0.18 1.68
CA LYS A 32 18.41 -1.20 2.71
C LYS A 32 18.33 -0.60 4.11
N ILE A 33 17.80 -1.38 5.04
CA ILE A 33 17.60 -0.96 6.42
C ILE A 33 18.26 -2.00 7.31
N ASN A 34 19.29 -1.61 8.04
CA ASN A 34 19.96 -2.48 9.01
C ASN A 34 19.33 -2.26 10.39
N TYR A 35 18.80 -3.34 10.97
CA TYR A 35 18.12 -3.32 12.27
C TYR A 35 18.43 -4.62 13.02
N LYS A 36 18.93 -4.50 14.26
CA LYS A 36 19.31 -5.64 15.13
C LYS A 36 20.18 -6.70 14.42
N GLY A 37 21.17 -6.25 13.65
CA GLY A 37 22.08 -7.15 12.89
C GLY A 37 21.46 -7.82 11.66
N LYS A 38 20.18 -7.54 11.34
CA LYS A 38 19.51 -8.03 10.13
C LYS A 38 19.36 -6.90 9.12
N GLN A 39 19.55 -7.25 7.85
CA GLN A 39 19.37 -6.34 6.73
C GLN A 39 18.00 -6.58 6.09
N TYR A 40 17.20 -5.53 5.99
CA TYR A 40 15.87 -5.51 5.39
C TYR A 40 15.90 -4.70 4.10
N SER A 41 15.18 -5.15 3.07
CA SER A 41 14.79 -4.24 2.00
C SER A 41 13.68 -3.32 2.50
N LEU A 42 13.52 -2.14 1.90
CA LEU A 42 12.46 -1.19 2.25
C LEU A 42 11.07 -1.86 2.32
N ARG A 43 10.75 -2.67 1.31
CA ARG A 43 9.50 -3.45 1.26
C ARG A 43 9.37 -4.43 2.42
N LYS A 44 10.42 -5.20 2.73
CA LYS A 44 10.40 -6.16 3.85
C LYS A 44 10.30 -5.45 5.19
N TRP A 45 10.92 -4.29 5.33
CA TRP A 45 10.84 -3.45 6.51
C TRP A 45 9.42 -2.95 6.76
N TYR A 46 8.75 -2.43 5.72
CA TYR A 46 7.36 -2.01 5.83
C TYR A 46 6.43 -3.18 6.14
N LEU A 47 6.63 -4.34 5.53
CA LEU A 47 5.83 -5.54 5.87
C LEU A 47 6.10 -6.05 7.29
N PHE A 48 7.31 -5.88 7.80
CA PHE A 48 7.67 -6.25 9.16
C PHE A 48 6.99 -5.37 10.21
N LEU A 49 6.85 -4.07 9.92
CA LEU A 49 6.24 -3.06 10.80
C LEU A 49 4.75 -2.85 10.59
N THR A 50 4.20 -3.31 9.46
CA THR A 50 2.78 -3.15 9.18
C THR A 50 2.00 -4.05 10.14
N PRO A 51 1.08 -3.49 10.95
CA PRO A 51 0.32 -4.28 11.91
C PRO A 51 -0.42 -5.42 11.21
N HIS A 52 -0.27 -6.65 11.71
CA HIS A 52 -1.09 -7.77 11.26
C HIS A 52 -2.48 -7.61 11.86
N LEU A 53 -3.31 -6.81 11.20
CA LEU A 53 -4.70 -6.54 11.56
C LEU A 53 -5.58 -7.73 11.22
N THR A 54 -5.27 -8.89 11.81
CA THR A 54 -6.04 -10.12 11.59
C THR A 54 -7.07 -10.39 12.68
N LYS A 55 -6.96 -9.83 13.89
CA LYS A 55 -7.96 -9.99 14.97
C LYS A 55 -7.76 -9.00 16.12
N GLY A 56 -8.74 -8.12 16.35
CA GLY A 56 -8.91 -7.36 17.60
C GLY A 56 -7.95 -6.17 17.84
N LYS A 57 -8.38 -5.27 18.74
CA LYS A 57 -7.63 -4.08 19.21
C LYS A 57 -6.25 -4.41 19.79
N GLU A 58 -6.01 -5.66 20.19
CA GLU A 58 -4.84 -6.09 20.95
C GLU A 58 -3.62 -6.47 20.08
N GLN A 59 -3.80 -6.77 18.78
CA GLN A 59 -2.69 -7.26 17.93
C GLN A 59 -1.91 -6.16 17.20
N ILE A 60 -2.41 -4.93 17.13
CA ILE A 60 -1.65 -3.78 16.62
C ILE A 60 -0.44 -3.49 17.54
N ILE A 61 -0.60 -3.80 18.83
CA ILE A 61 0.24 -3.32 19.92
C ILE A 61 1.20 -4.42 20.40
N ALA A 62 0.74 -5.67 20.50
CA ALA A 62 1.47 -6.73 21.22
C ALA A 62 2.87 -7.06 20.69
N LYS A 63 3.12 -6.98 19.37
CA LYS A 63 4.42 -7.36 18.79
C LYS A 63 5.48 -6.25 18.82
N HIS A 64 5.06 -4.98 18.88
CA HIS A 64 5.97 -3.82 18.84
C HIS A 64 6.09 -3.09 20.18
N ARG A 65 5.23 -3.42 21.16
CA ARG A 65 5.36 -2.95 22.55
C ARG A 65 6.69 -3.38 23.17
N ASP A 66 7.08 -4.65 22.96
CA ASP A 66 8.36 -5.18 23.44
C ASP A 66 9.57 -4.51 22.77
N GLU A 67 9.40 -4.00 21.55
CA GLU A 67 10.46 -3.32 20.81
C GLU A 67 10.53 -1.81 21.10
N LYS A 68 9.59 -1.24 21.86
CA LYS A 68 9.54 0.21 22.15
C LYS A 68 9.61 1.08 20.87
N ILE A 69 8.87 0.71 19.83
CA ILE A 69 8.79 1.51 18.59
C ILE A 69 7.69 2.56 18.76
N SER A 70 8.00 3.82 18.47
CA SER A 70 7.04 4.94 18.50
C SER A 70 5.80 4.66 17.65
N TYR A 71 4.64 4.97 18.22
CA TYR A 71 3.37 4.90 17.52
C TYR A 71 3.33 5.84 16.32
N ASP A 72 3.96 7.01 16.40
CA ASP A 72 4.07 7.93 15.26
C ASP A 72 4.79 7.30 14.07
N TYR A 73 5.86 6.57 14.33
CA TYR A 73 6.58 5.89 13.27
C TYR A 73 5.72 4.78 12.66
N LEU A 74 5.11 3.92 13.47
CA LEU A 74 4.22 2.84 12.99
C LEU A 74 3.03 3.40 12.20
N HIS A 75 2.42 4.48 12.68
CA HIS A 75 1.32 5.17 12.02
C HIS A 75 1.76 5.70 10.64
N SER A 76 2.94 6.32 10.54
CA SER A 76 3.48 6.81 9.26
C SER A 76 3.72 5.68 8.26
N ILE A 77 4.21 4.52 8.72
CA ILE A 77 4.41 3.33 7.88
C ILE A 77 3.07 2.78 7.40
N PHE A 78 2.06 2.69 8.28
CA PHE A 78 0.73 2.22 7.91
C PHE A 78 0.06 3.11 6.87
N LEU A 79 0.11 4.44 7.07
CA LEU A 79 -0.43 5.41 6.11
C LEU A 79 0.22 5.29 4.74
N ARG A 80 1.55 5.19 4.71
CA ARG A 80 2.32 5.03 3.48
C ARG A 80 1.97 3.72 2.76
N ASN A 81 1.92 2.60 3.49
CA ASN A 81 1.51 1.31 2.94
C ASN A 81 0.10 1.38 2.34
N CYS A 82 -0.86 1.96 3.07
CA CYS A 82 -2.21 2.15 2.56
C CYS A 82 -2.25 3.01 1.29
N TRP A 83 -1.50 4.11 1.24
CA TRP A 83 -1.51 5.00 0.08
C TRP A 83 -0.89 4.32 -1.15
N GLU A 84 0.31 3.77 -1.02
CA GLU A 84 1.04 3.12 -2.12
C GLU A 84 0.24 1.94 -2.68
N HIS A 85 -0.35 1.11 -1.82
CA HIS A 85 -1.05 -0.10 -2.26
C HIS A 85 -2.51 0.13 -2.64
N THR A 86 -3.15 1.21 -2.17
CA THR A 86 -4.41 1.67 -2.76
C THR A 86 -4.17 2.16 -4.18
N PHE A 87 -3.08 2.90 -4.42
CA PHE A 87 -2.72 3.31 -5.76
C PHE A 87 -2.46 2.10 -6.67
N LEU A 88 -1.57 1.19 -6.26
CA LEU A 88 -1.22 0.02 -7.08
C LEU A 88 -2.34 -1.01 -7.23
N GLY A 89 -3.18 -1.19 -6.21
CA GLY A 89 -4.20 -2.24 -6.17
C GLY A 89 -5.58 -1.81 -6.66
N LEU A 90 -5.87 -0.50 -6.71
CA LEU A 90 -7.17 0.02 -7.12
C LEU A 90 -7.04 1.09 -8.20
N ILE A 91 -6.31 2.19 -7.94
CA ILE A 91 -6.28 3.34 -8.84
C ILE A 91 -5.60 2.99 -10.17
N LEU A 92 -4.41 2.41 -10.11
CA LEU A 92 -3.63 2.05 -11.30
C LEU A 92 -4.37 1.03 -12.17
N PRO A 93 -4.94 -0.09 -11.64
CA PRO A 93 -5.79 -0.98 -12.41
C PRO A 93 -6.99 -0.28 -13.05
N SER A 94 -7.68 0.60 -12.32
CA SER A 94 -8.79 1.39 -12.90
C SER A 94 -8.33 2.21 -14.09
N VAL A 95 -7.25 2.99 -13.95
CA VAL A 95 -6.71 3.81 -15.04
C VAL A 95 -6.29 2.95 -16.23
N LEU A 96 -5.60 1.83 -15.99
CA LEU A 96 -5.16 0.90 -17.02
C LEU A 96 -6.33 0.32 -17.81
N PHE A 97 -7.33 -0.23 -17.13
CA PHE A 97 -8.51 -0.80 -17.79
C PHE A 97 -9.32 0.25 -18.55
N PHE A 98 -9.39 1.47 -18.03
CA PHE A 98 -10.04 2.57 -18.74
C PHE A 98 -9.31 2.93 -20.04
N VAL A 99 -7.98 3.10 -19.98
CA VAL A 99 -7.17 3.41 -21.18
C VAL A 99 -7.28 2.29 -22.21
N ILE A 100 -7.19 1.03 -21.78
CA ILE A 100 -7.35 -0.14 -22.67
C ILE A 100 -8.75 -0.14 -23.30
N ALA A 101 -9.80 0.15 -22.53
CA ALA A 101 -11.16 0.26 -23.07
C ALA A 101 -11.25 1.37 -24.13
N CYS A 102 -10.72 2.56 -23.85
CA CYS A 102 -10.70 3.67 -24.80
C CYS A 102 -9.95 3.31 -26.08
N VAL A 103 -8.76 2.72 -25.98
CA VAL A 103 -7.96 2.34 -27.15
C VAL A 103 -8.70 1.32 -28.01
N ASN A 104 -9.30 0.30 -27.40
CA ASN A 104 -10.03 -0.74 -28.13
C ASN A 104 -11.33 -0.23 -28.78
N ILE A 105 -11.90 0.87 -28.28
CA ILE A 105 -13.07 1.51 -28.88
C ILE A 105 -12.65 2.50 -29.98
N VAL A 106 -11.60 3.27 -29.74
CA VAL A 106 -11.14 4.35 -30.65
C VAL A 106 -10.44 3.80 -31.89
N ILE A 107 -9.66 2.71 -31.77
CA ILE A 107 -8.96 2.10 -32.92
C ILE A 107 -9.94 1.68 -34.04
N PRO A 108 -11.03 0.95 -33.76
CA PRO A 108 -12.05 0.66 -34.76
C PRO A 108 -12.68 1.92 -35.37
N ILE A 109 -13.05 2.91 -34.54
CA ILE A 109 -13.75 4.14 -34.97
C ILE A 109 -12.90 5.00 -35.92
N ILE A 110 -11.60 5.15 -35.63
CA ILE A 110 -10.68 5.96 -36.48
C ILE A 110 -10.32 5.23 -37.78
N GLY A 111 -10.61 3.94 -37.84
CA GLY A 111 -10.58 3.13 -39.03
C GLY A 111 -9.43 2.13 -39.00
N LEU A 112 -9.79 0.86 -38.81
CA LEU A 112 -8.97 -0.29 -39.23
C LEU A 112 -8.57 -0.22 -40.71
N ASP A 113 -9.24 0.61 -41.52
CA ASP A 113 -8.90 0.86 -42.93
C ASP A 113 -7.68 1.76 -43.15
N LYS A 114 -7.31 2.61 -42.17
CA LYS A 114 -6.13 3.50 -42.29
C LYS A 114 -4.86 2.89 -41.70
N VAL A 115 -5.02 1.92 -40.80
CA VAL A 115 -3.91 1.25 -40.11
C VAL A 115 -3.74 -0.11 -40.78
N ASN A 116 -2.63 -0.33 -41.48
CA ASN A 116 -2.25 -1.63 -42.05
C ASN A 116 -1.89 -2.62 -40.92
N ILE A 117 -2.87 -2.98 -40.09
CA ILE A 117 -2.70 -4.04 -39.11
C ILE A 117 -2.88 -5.35 -39.88
N ILE A 118 -1.78 -6.11 -39.99
CA ILE A 118 -1.78 -7.45 -40.56
C ILE A 118 -2.54 -8.34 -39.58
N ILE A 119 -3.84 -8.52 -39.80
CA ILE A 119 -4.68 -9.38 -38.96
C ILE A 119 -5.28 -10.45 -39.86
N ASP A 120 -5.04 -11.70 -39.49
CA ASP A 120 -5.57 -12.88 -40.16
C ASP A 120 -7.07 -13.01 -39.81
N GLY A 121 -7.96 -12.51 -40.68
CA GLY A 121 -9.41 -12.49 -40.46
C GLY A 121 -10.13 -11.39 -41.24
N SER A 122 -11.47 -11.42 -41.28
CA SER A 122 -12.24 -10.31 -41.83
C SER A 122 -12.15 -9.08 -40.91
N LYS A 123 -12.04 -7.89 -41.49
CA LYS A 123 -11.94 -6.62 -40.74
C LYS A 123 -13.10 -6.44 -39.75
N GLU A 124 -14.31 -6.83 -40.15
CA GLU A 124 -15.51 -6.80 -39.31
C GLU A 124 -15.35 -7.66 -38.05
N ASN A 125 -14.83 -8.88 -38.19
CA ASN A 125 -14.63 -9.77 -37.04
C ASN A 125 -13.63 -9.20 -36.04
N VAL A 126 -12.59 -8.53 -36.54
CA VAL A 126 -11.60 -7.83 -35.70
C VAL A 126 -12.25 -6.67 -34.94
N GLU A 127 -13.01 -5.84 -35.65
CA GLU A 127 -13.73 -4.71 -35.06
C GLU A 127 -14.67 -5.15 -33.93
N TYR A 128 -15.52 -6.15 -34.20
CA TYR A 128 -16.40 -6.71 -33.19
C TYR A 128 -15.65 -7.27 -31.98
N PHE A 129 -14.53 -7.96 -32.21
CA PHE A 129 -13.70 -8.46 -31.13
C PHE A 129 -13.10 -7.34 -30.28
N LEU A 130 -12.61 -6.25 -30.89
CA LEU A 130 -12.07 -5.10 -30.17
C LEU A 130 -13.15 -4.38 -29.36
N TYR A 131 -14.36 -4.19 -29.89
CA TYR A 131 -15.47 -3.64 -29.11
C TYR A 131 -15.85 -4.52 -27.92
N PHE A 132 -15.89 -5.84 -28.13
CA PHE A 132 -16.15 -6.80 -27.06
C PHE A 132 -15.09 -6.69 -25.96
N LEU A 133 -13.80 -6.68 -26.34
CA LEU A 133 -12.69 -6.54 -25.41
C LEU A 133 -12.73 -5.19 -24.68
N GLY A 134 -12.99 -4.10 -25.39
CA GLY A 134 -13.14 -2.76 -24.83
C GLY A 134 -14.27 -2.70 -23.80
N SER A 135 -15.40 -3.33 -24.10
CA SER A 135 -16.55 -3.44 -23.19
C SER A 135 -16.19 -4.23 -21.93
N LEU A 136 -15.49 -5.36 -22.06
CA LEU A 136 -15.01 -6.12 -20.91
C LEU A 136 -14.09 -5.29 -20.03
N CYS A 137 -13.08 -4.62 -20.61
CA CYS A 137 -12.19 -3.74 -19.87
C CYS A 137 -12.93 -2.60 -19.17
N PHE A 138 -13.95 -2.03 -19.82
CA PHE A 138 -14.78 -0.98 -19.22
C PHE A 138 -15.56 -1.48 -18.00
N ILE A 139 -16.11 -2.69 -18.05
CA ILE A 139 -16.78 -3.33 -16.89
C ILE A 139 -15.79 -3.52 -15.74
N PHE A 140 -14.57 -4.01 -16.02
CA PHE A 140 -13.52 -4.12 -15.00
C PHE A 140 -13.15 -2.76 -14.40
N PHE A 141 -12.99 -1.74 -15.24
CA PHE A 141 -12.76 -0.37 -14.79
C PHE A 141 -13.86 0.07 -13.82
N ILE A 142 -15.14 -0.05 -14.19
CA ILE A 142 -16.27 0.34 -13.33
C ILE A 142 -16.22 -0.41 -12.01
N GLY A 143 -15.98 -1.72 -12.02
CA GLY A 143 -15.91 -2.53 -10.80
C GLY A 143 -14.83 -2.06 -9.84
N VAL A 144 -13.60 -1.87 -10.32
CA VAL A 144 -12.49 -1.41 -9.49
C VAL A 144 -12.69 0.06 -9.06
N PHE A 145 -13.16 0.91 -9.98
CA PHE A 145 -13.45 2.31 -9.70
C PHE A 145 -14.56 2.45 -8.66
N TYR A 146 -15.59 1.61 -8.68
CA TYR A 146 -16.63 1.58 -7.67
C TYR A 146 -16.07 1.28 -6.28
N LEU A 147 -15.18 0.28 -6.16
CA LEU A 147 -14.53 -0.04 -4.88
C LEU A 147 -13.72 1.15 -4.36
N TRP A 148 -12.99 1.83 -5.24
CA TRP A 148 -12.16 2.97 -4.89
C TRP A 148 -12.94 4.25 -4.62
N ALA A 149 -13.79 4.71 -5.53
CA ALA A 149 -14.45 6.01 -5.48
C ALA A 149 -15.72 5.99 -4.62
N ILE A 150 -16.56 4.96 -4.77
CA ILE A 150 -17.85 4.88 -4.07
C ILE A 150 -17.68 4.25 -2.70
N LYS A 151 -17.14 3.02 -2.64
CA LYS A 151 -16.93 2.34 -1.36
C LYS A 151 -15.77 2.92 -0.57
N LYS A 152 -14.94 3.79 -1.18
CA LYS A 152 -13.78 4.42 -0.56
C LYS A 152 -12.88 3.40 0.12
N GLN A 153 -12.79 2.21 -0.48
CA GLN A 153 -11.91 1.16 0.01
C GLN A 153 -10.47 1.59 -0.17
N LYS A 154 -9.65 1.20 0.79
CA LYS A 154 -8.20 1.30 0.70
C LYS A 154 -7.64 -0.11 0.66
N CYS A 155 -6.41 -0.20 0.19
CA CYS A 155 -5.68 -1.46 0.14
C CYS A 155 -4.31 -1.27 0.79
N TYR A 156 -3.89 -2.26 1.56
CA TYR A 156 -2.57 -2.33 2.16
C TYR A 156 -2.04 -3.75 2.02
N ILE A 157 -0.72 -3.93 2.09
CA ILE A 157 -0.14 -5.27 2.09
C ILE A 157 0.18 -5.70 3.52
N ALA A 158 -0.20 -6.92 3.86
CA ALA A 158 0.13 -7.57 5.12
C ALA A 158 0.64 -9.00 4.90
N ILE A 159 1.32 -9.56 5.90
CA ILE A 159 1.62 -11.00 5.93
C ILE A 159 0.44 -11.71 6.60
N VAL A 160 -0.28 -12.52 5.82
CA VAL A 160 -1.40 -13.35 6.29
C VAL A 160 -1.03 -14.81 6.06
N ARG A 161 -1.03 -15.63 7.12
CA ARG A 161 -0.64 -17.05 7.07
C ARG A 161 0.71 -17.28 6.35
N LYS A 162 1.73 -16.50 6.73
CA LYS A 162 3.10 -16.50 6.15
C LYS A 162 3.20 -16.03 4.68
N GLN A 163 2.11 -15.58 4.06
CA GLN A 163 2.11 -15.06 2.69
C GLN A 163 1.83 -13.57 2.65
N THR A 164 2.50 -12.86 1.76
CA THR A 164 2.26 -11.44 1.51
C THR A 164 1.00 -11.29 0.67
N ARG A 165 -0.01 -10.57 1.17
CA ARG A 165 -1.31 -10.42 0.50
C ARG A 165 -1.78 -8.97 0.53
N TYR A 166 -2.46 -8.55 -0.54
CA TYR A 166 -3.26 -7.34 -0.57
C TYR A 166 -4.51 -7.54 0.30
N VAL A 167 -4.75 -6.61 1.21
CA VAL A 167 -5.88 -6.62 2.12
C VAL A 167 -6.69 -5.35 1.88
N HIS A 168 -7.94 -5.56 1.46
CA HIS A 168 -8.89 -4.48 1.29
C HIS A 168 -9.46 -4.09 2.66
N ILE A 169 -9.54 -2.79 2.91
CA ILE A 169 -10.12 -2.21 4.12
C ILE A 169 -11.19 -1.20 3.73
N THR A 170 -12.31 -1.27 4.45
CA THR A 170 -13.37 -0.28 4.31
C THR A 170 -12.91 1.06 4.90
N ARG A 171 -13.53 2.15 4.45
CA ARG A 171 -13.26 3.48 4.99
C ARG A 171 -13.49 3.55 6.51
N GLU A 172 -14.54 2.89 6.99
CA GLU A 172 -14.85 2.81 8.42
C GLU A 172 -13.73 2.13 9.20
N LYS A 173 -13.28 0.95 8.73
CA LYS A 173 -12.21 0.22 9.41
C LYS A 173 -10.88 0.97 9.36
N TYR A 174 -10.58 1.60 8.23
CA TYR A 174 -9.43 2.50 8.12
C TYR A 174 -9.50 3.61 9.17
N ASN A 175 -10.63 4.33 9.28
CA ASN A 175 -10.78 5.41 10.26
C ASN A 175 -10.69 4.92 11.70
N GLU A 176 -11.21 3.73 12.00
CA GLU A 176 -11.08 3.08 13.31
C GLU A 176 -9.59 2.87 13.66
N ILE A 177 -8.80 2.31 12.74
CA ILE A 177 -7.37 2.09 12.94
C ILE A 177 -6.62 3.41 13.16
N ILE A 178 -6.94 4.46 12.40
CA ILE A 178 -6.33 5.78 12.60
C ILE A 178 -6.67 6.35 13.99
N LYS A 179 -7.92 6.18 14.45
CA LYS A 179 -8.31 6.59 15.80
C LYS A 179 -7.55 5.80 16.88
N ASP A 180 -7.36 4.51 16.67
CA ASP A 180 -6.59 3.66 17.59
C ASP A 180 -5.13 4.14 17.69
N PHE A 181 -4.48 4.45 16.56
CA PHE A 181 -3.13 5.04 16.55
C PHE A 181 -3.06 6.36 17.31
N ASN A 182 -4.00 7.26 17.09
CA ASN A 182 -4.04 8.56 17.78
C ASN A 182 -4.28 8.41 19.29
N SER A 183 -5.15 7.49 19.69
CA SER A 183 -5.41 7.18 21.10
C SER A 183 -4.17 6.66 21.79
N LEU A 184 -3.46 5.71 21.16
CA LEU A 184 -2.23 5.15 21.70
C LEU A 184 -1.11 6.19 21.82
N ARG A 185 -0.97 7.06 20.81
CA ARG A 185 -0.02 8.17 20.86
C ARG A 185 -0.27 9.08 22.06
N ASN A 186 -1.52 9.50 22.27
CA ASN A 186 -1.85 10.39 23.39
C ASN A 186 -1.53 9.74 24.75
N LYS A 187 -1.73 8.43 24.89
CA LYS A 187 -1.39 7.69 26.12
C LYS A 187 0.11 7.56 26.34
N ASP A 188 0.88 7.38 25.27
CA ASP A 188 2.36 7.36 25.30
C ASP A 188 2.92 8.73 25.73
N GLU A 189 2.36 9.82 25.20
CA GLU A 189 2.70 11.20 25.61
C GLU A 189 2.35 11.49 27.08
N GLN A 190 1.29 10.86 27.62
CA GLN A 190 0.86 10.98 29.01
C GLN A 190 1.60 10.03 29.97
N GLY A 191 2.46 9.13 29.45
CA GLY A 191 3.18 8.15 30.25
C GLY A 191 2.31 7.04 30.84
N GLU A 192 1.13 6.78 30.26
CA GLU A 192 0.17 5.77 30.75
C GLU A 192 0.50 4.34 30.28
N ILE A 193 1.42 4.17 29.32
CA ILE A 193 1.76 2.88 28.70
C ILE A 193 3.21 2.76 28.26
#